data_AF-A0A6G3QLS3-F1
#
_entry.id   AF-A0A6G3QLS3-F1
#
_cell.length_a   1.000
_cell.length_b   1.000
_cell.length_c   1.000
_cell.angle_alpha   90.00
_cell.angle_beta   90.00
_cell.angle_gamma   90.00
#
_symmetry.space_group_name_H-M   'P 1'
#
loop_
_entity.id
_entity.type
_entity.pdbx_description
1 polymer ?
#
loop_
_entity_poly.entity_id
_entity_poly.type
_entity_poly.pdbx_seq_one_letter_code
_entity_poly.pdbx_strand_id
1 'polypeptide(L)' 'FHKGCTIQGVVKLLKRHGWSCQLPVRHAIEREETAYEMWKDEVWPRLKGPRRTWAPTSASRTRQARD' A
#
# COMPACT_ATOMS: atom_id res chain seq x y z
N PHE A 1 -2.86 1.00 29.78
CA PHE A 1 -1.81 0.85 28.75
C PHE A 1 -2.45 0.64 27.40
N HIS A 2 -2.41 1.62 26.50
CA HIS A 2 -2.67 1.39 25.08
C HIS A 2 -1.33 1.55 24.35
N LYS A 3 -0.69 0.43 23.99
CA LYS A 3 0.44 0.50 23.08
C LYS A 3 -0.12 0.86 21.72
N GLY A 4 0.17 2.08 21.23
CA GLY A 4 -0.13 2.46 19.86
C GLY A 4 0.65 1.54 18.93
N CYS A 5 -0.05 0.66 18.21
CA CYS A 5 0.57 -0.13 17.17
C CYS A 5 0.50 0.67 15.86
N THR A 6 1.65 1.06 15.31
CA THR A 6 1.68 1.70 13.99
C THR A 6 1.34 0.66 12.92
N ILE A 7 0.73 1.09 11.81
CA ILE A 7 0.45 0.20 10.66
C ILE A 7 1.72 -0.52 10.20
N GLN A 8 2.87 0.18 10.21
CA GLN A 8 4.17 -0.41 9.88
C GLN A 8 4.58 -1.50 10.88
N GLY A 9 4.34 -1.28 12.19
CA GLY A 9 4.60 -2.26 13.24
C GLY A 9 3.78 -3.55 13.06
N VAL A 10 2.49 -3.41 12.77
CA VAL A 10 1.59 -4.55 12.47
C VAL A 10 2.11 -5.33 11.26
N VAL A 11 2.40 -4.64 10.15
CA VAL A 11 2.87 -5.30 8.92
C VAL A 11 4.19 -6.04 9.16
N LYS A 12 5.13 -5.46 9.92
CA LYS A 12 6.40 -6.11 10.26
C LYS A 12 6.19 -7.34 11.14
N LEU A 13 5.26 -7.30 12.09
CA LEU A 13 4.93 -8.44 12.94
C LEU A 13 4.31 -9.58 12.13
N LEU A 14 3.30 -9.28 11.30
CA LEU A 14 2.63 -10.27 10.46
C LEU A 14 3.62 -11.00 9.54
N LYS A 15 4.51 -10.25 8.86
CA LYS A 15 5.53 -10.85 8.00
C LYS A 15 6.52 -11.75 8.76
N ARG A 16 6.89 -11.40 9.99
CA ARG A 16 7.78 -12.24 10.83
C ARG A 16 7.15 -13.59 11.18
N HIS A 17 5.83 -13.66 11.25
CA HIS A 17 5.08 -14.88 11.51
C HIS A 17 4.65 -15.61 10.23
N GLY A 18 5.26 -15.30 9.08
CA GLY A 18 4.97 -15.97 7.81
C GLY A 18 3.63 -15.59 7.19
N TRP A 19 2.99 -14.51 7.67
CA TRP A 19 1.71 -14.09 7.14
C TRP A 19 1.88 -13.32 5.82
N SER A 20 1.15 -13.74 4.79
CA SER A 20 1.06 -13.09 3.48
C SER A 20 -0.36 -12.60 3.22
N CYS A 21 -0.51 -11.55 2.40
CA CYS A 21 -1.82 -11.17 1.87
C CYS A 21 -2.41 -12.34 1.09
N GLN A 22 -3.56 -12.85 1.53
CA GLN A 22 -4.25 -13.94 0.87
C GLN A 22 -5.05 -13.40 -0.32
N LEU A 23 -4.93 -14.09 -1.46
CA LEU A 23 -5.78 -13.87 -2.61
C LEU A 23 -6.84 -14.97 -2.65
N PRO A 24 -8.10 -14.63 -2.97
CA PRO A 24 -9.12 -15.66 -3.16
C PRO A 24 -8.69 -16.58 -4.31
N VAL A 25 -8.77 -17.89 -4.07
CA VAL A 25 -8.38 -18.92 -5.06
C VAL A 25 -9.35 -18.97 -6.24
N ARG A 26 -10.58 -18.48 -6.05
CA ARG A 26 -11.61 -18.44 -7.07
C ARG A 26 -12.26 -17.07 -7.13
N HIS A 27 -12.80 -16.76 -8.30
CA HIS A 27 -13.61 -15.57 -8.50
C HIS A 27 -14.93 -15.68 -7.73
N ALA A 28 -15.43 -14.54 -7.25
CA ALA A 28 -16.78 -14.47 -6.70
C ALA A 28 -17.78 -14.83 -7.80
N ILE A 29 -18.80 -15.62 -7.46
CA ILE A 29 -19.84 -16.06 -8.40
C ILE A 29 -20.59 -14.85 -8.99
N GLU A 30 -20.73 -13.80 -8.19
CA GLU A 30 -21.40 -12.55 -8.57
C GLU A 30 -20.54 -11.64 -9.48
N ARG A 31 -19.24 -11.95 -9.65
CA ARG A 31 -18.32 -11.10 -10.42
C ARG A 31 -18.55 -11.31 -11.92
N GLU A 32 -19.06 -10.27 -12.57
CA GLU A 32 -19.11 -10.16 -14.02
C GLU A 32 -17.79 -9.53 -14.52
N GLU A 33 -17.08 -10.25 -15.41
CA GLU A 33 -15.70 -9.91 -15.76
C GLU A 33 -15.60 -8.65 -16.63
N THR A 34 -16.59 -8.40 -17.49
CA THR A 34 -16.62 -7.21 -18.37
C THR A 34 -16.82 -5.94 -17.55
N ALA A 35 -17.81 -5.92 -16.65
CA ALA A 35 -18.06 -4.83 -15.74
C ALA A 35 -16.90 -4.63 -14.76
N TYR A 36 -16.23 -5.70 -14.34
CA TYR A 36 -15.02 -5.58 -13.52
C TYR A 36 -13.91 -4.85 -14.27
N GLU A 37 -13.61 -5.24 -15.51
CA GLU A 37 -12.57 -4.59 -16.31
C GLU A 37 -12.94 -3.12 -16.63
N MET A 38 -14.18 -2.83 -17.02
CA MET A 38 -14.64 -1.45 -17.20
C MET A 38 -14.52 -0.63 -15.91
N TRP A 39 -14.93 -1.19 -14.77
CA TRP A 39 -14.81 -0.51 -13.48
C TRP A 39 -13.35 -0.23 -13.11
N LYS A 40 -12.46 -1.18 -13.38
CA LYS A 40 -11.02 -1.07 -13.12
C LYS A 40 -10.36 0.00 -13.99
N ASP A 41 -10.84 0.22 -15.20
CA ASP A 41 -10.31 1.26 -16.09
C ASP A 41 -10.92 2.63 -15.83
N GLU A 42 -12.23 2.71 -15.55
CA GLU A 42 -12.94 3.99 -15.49
C GLU A 42 -13.11 4.54 -14.08
N VAL A 43 -13.40 3.68 -13.10
CA VAL A 43 -13.78 4.08 -11.74
C VAL A 43 -12.60 4.02 -10.79
N TRP A 44 -11.81 2.95 -10.86
CA TRP A 44 -10.68 2.75 -9.97
C TRP A 44 -9.66 3.91 -10.00
N PRO A 45 -9.28 4.50 -11.15
CA PRO A 45 -8.39 5.65 -11.17
C PRO A 45 -8.98 6.90 -10.52
N ARG A 46 -10.31 7.04 -10.45
CA ARG A 46 -10.98 8.19 -9.81
C ARG A 46 -10.98 8.05 -8.28
N LEU A 47 -11.09 6.83 -7.78
CA LEU A 47 -11.03 6.52 -6.35
C LEU A 47 -9.60 6.60 -5.80
N LYS A 48 -8.62 6.22 -6.62
CA LYS A 48 -7.22 6.38 -6.27
C LYS A 48 -6.86 7.85 -6.44
N GLY A 49 -6.48 8.52 -5.33
CA GLY A 49 -5.79 9.80 -5.43
C GLY A 49 -4.59 9.70 -6.40
N PRO A 50 -4.15 10.82 -7.00
CA PRO A 50 -3.05 10.82 -7.96
C PRO A 50 -1.90 9.98 -7.43
N ARG A 51 -1.37 9.07 -8.26
CA ARG A 51 -0.13 8.36 -7.89
C ARG A 51 0.86 9.45 -7.53
N ARG A 52 1.41 9.40 -6.31
CA ARG A 52 2.46 10.32 -5.90
C ARG A 52 3.62 10.15 -6.88
N THR A 53 3.68 11.03 -7.87
CA THR A 53 4.81 11.16 -8.77
C THR A 53 6.02 11.49 -7.91
N TRP A 54 7.19 11.10 -8.41
CA TRP A 54 8.45 11.41 -7.73
C TRP A 54 8.45 12.89 -7.36
N ALA A 55 8.57 13.15 -6.06
CA ALA A 55 8.80 14.47 -5.51
C ALA A 55 10.14 14.36 -4.79
N PRO A 56 11.12 15.25 -5.08
CA PRO A 56 12.39 15.21 -4.39
C PRO A 56 12.14 15.37 -2.88
N THR A 57 12.47 14.34 -2.11
CA THR A 57 12.60 14.48 -0.66
C THR A 57 13.88 15.25 -0.41
N SER A 58 13.80 16.37 0.31
CA SER A 58 14.94 17.22 0.65
C SER A 58 16.14 16.40 1.11
N ALA A 59 17.28 16.52 0.43
CA ALA A 59 18.55 16.03 0.92
C ALA A 59 19.14 17.10 1.84
N SER A 60 18.89 16.99 3.15
CA SER A 60 19.53 17.87 4.13
C SER A 60 21.04 17.65 4.12
N ARG A 61 21.77 18.68 3.70
CA ARG A 61 23.24 18.73 3.68
C ARG A 61 23.76 19.18 5.06
N THR A 62 23.47 18.43 6.10
CA THR A 62 24.00 18.68 7.46
C THR A 62 24.68 17.42 7.99
N ARG A 63 25.84 17.12 7.41
CA ARG A 63 26.83 16.25 8.02
C ARG A 63 27.96 17.15 8.49
N GLN A 64 28.07 17.40 9.79
CA GLN A 64 29.22 18.11 10.34
C GLN A 64 30.48 17.29 10.06
N ALA A 65 31.52 17.94 9.53
CA ALA A 65 32.86 17.39 9.55
C ALA A 65 33.27 17.25 11.02
N ARG A 66 33.73 16.06 11.41
CA ARG A 66 34.43 15.89 12.69
C ARG A 66 35.87 16.29 12.43
N ASP A 67 36.36 17.22 13.24
CA ASP A 67 37.80 17.50 13.41
C ASP A 67 38.52 16.28 14.02
#